data_AF-X0UNP4-F1
#
_entry.id   AF-X0UNP4-F1
#
_cell.length_a   1.000
_cell.length_b   1.000
_cell.length_c   1.000
_cell.angle_alpha   90.00
_cell.angle_beta   90.00
_cell.angle_gamma   90.00
#
_symmetry.space_group_name_H-M   'P 1'
#
loop_
_entity.id
_entity.type
_entity.pdbx_description
1 polymer ?
#
loop_
_entity_poly.entity_id
_entity_poly.type
_entity_poly.pdbx_seq_one_letter_code
_entity_poly.pdbx_strand_id
1 'polypeptide(L)'
;MSELLNAVMAVGVVSLLSLIGIFAISLRKTTLDGILFFLLSFSAGSILGVAFLDLLPEAIELFGMEKISVMIFYVTFGFLSFFFLERFVYWFHGHFHGYDDEDVHEKITVKRFVYLNLIGDSIHNFIDGMIIAGSFLISTTMGIASTIAVIF
;
A
#
# COMPACT_ATOMS: atom_id res chain seq x y z
N MET A 1 -22.96 -15.69 -13.90
CA MET A 1 -23.08 -16.30 -12.55
C MET A 1 -21.77 -16.95 -12.11
N SER A 2 -21.08 -17.70 -12.99
CA SER A 2 -19.74 -18.27 -12.70
C SER A 2 -18.70 -17.22 -12.36
N GLU A 3 -18.57 -16.14 -13.15
CA GLU A 3 -17.48 -15.17 -12.94
C GLU A 3 -17.61 -14.37 -11.65
N LEU A 4 -18.83 -13.99 -11.26
CA LEU A 4 -19.07 -13.29 -10.00
C LEU A 4 -18.79 -14.21 -8.80
N LEU A 5 -19.18 -15.49 -8.90
CA LEU A 5 -18.86 -16.48 -7.88
C LEU A 5 -17.35 -16.70 -7.76
N ASN A 6 -16.64 -16.79 -8.89
CA ASN A 6 -15.18 -16.91 -8.93
C ASN A 6 -14.50 -15.69 -8.28
N ALA A 7 -14.98 -14.48 -8.58
CA ALA A 7 -14.47 -13.25 -7.96
C ALA A 7 -14.66 -13.26 -6.44
N VAL A 8 -15.86 -13.62 -5.96
CA VAL A 8 -16.15 -13.71 -4.51
C VAL A 8 -15.28 -14.78 -3.85
N MET A 9 -15.09 -15.95 -4.48
CA MET A 9 -14.20 -16.98 -3.96
C MET A 9 -12.74 -16.51 -3.93
N ALA A 10 -12.26 -15.85 -4.97
CA ALA A 10 -10.90 -15.32 -5.04
C ALA A 10 -10.64 -14.28 -3.94
N VAL A 11 -11.52 -13.28 -3.79
CA VAL A 11 -11.42 -12.28 -2.71
C VAL A 11 -11.50 -12.95 -1.33
N GLY A 12 -12.36 -13.97 -1.17
CA GLY A 12 -12.44 -14.76 0.05
C GLY A 12 -11.14 -15.49 0.37
N VAL A 13 -10.49 -16.11 -0.61
CA VAL A 13 -9.19 -16.76 -0.45
C VAL A 13 -8.11 -15.76 -0.06
N VAL A 14 -8.02 -14.61 -0.76
CA VAL A 14 -7.06 -13.55 -0.43
C VAL A 14 -7.28 -13.05 1.01
N SER A 15 -8.53 -12.83 1.41
CA SER A 15 -8.88 -12.41 2.78
C SER A 15 -8.54 -13.47 3.84
N LEU A 16 -8.64 -14.75 3.52
CA LEU A 16 -8.23 -15.83 4.44
C LEU A 16 -6.70 -15.92 4.54
N LEU A 17 -5.99 -15.69 3.45
CA LEU A 17 -4.52 -15.67 3.45
C LEU A 17 -3.98 -14.50 4.27
N SER A 18 -4.63 -13.33 4.26
CA SER A 18 -4.19 -12.19 5.08
C SER A 18 -4.25 -12.48 6.59
N LEU A 19 -5.09 -13.43 7.04
CA LEU A 19 -5.13 -13.89 8.43
C LEU A 19 -3.86 -14.64 8.87
N ILE A 20 -2.98 -15.06 7.96
CA ILE A 20 -1.66 -15.61 8.31
C ILE A 20 -0.86 -14.60 9.15
N GLY A 21 -1.10 -13.30 8.98
CA GLY A 21 -0.50 -12.24 9.80
C GLY A 21 -0.77 -12.40 11.31
N ILE A 22 -1.82 -13.12 11.73
CA ILE A 22 -2.11 -13.39 13.16
C ILE A 22 -0.96 -14.15 13.82
N PHE A 23 -0.24 -15.01 13.10
CA PHE A 23 0.91 -15.72 13.65
C PHE A 23 2.06 -14.79 14.06
N ALA A 24 2.10 -13.55 13.55
CA ALA A 24 3.06 -12.54 13.97
C ALA A 24 2.94 -12.22 15.47
N ILE A 25 1.74 -12.34 16.05
CA ILE A 25 1.50 -12.13 17.49
C ILE A 25 2.23 -13.18 18.34
N SER A 26 2.45 -14.38 17.79
CA SER A 26 3.16 -15.46 18.47
C SER A 26 4.69 -15.32 18.42
N LEU A 27 5.23 -14.35 17.67
CA LEU A 27 6.66 -14.15 17.53
C LEU A 27 7.21 -13.22 18.62
N ARG A 28 8.49 -13.42 18.98
CA ARG A 28 9.19 -12.49 19.88
C ARG A 28 9.42 -11.17 19.17
N LYS A 29 9.28 -10.05 19.90
CA LYS A 29 9.46 -8.69 19.39
C LYS A 29 10.74 -8.51 18.55
N THR A 30 11.89 -9.00 19.05
CA THR A 30 13.17 -8.88 18.34
C THR A 30 13.21 -9.62 17.00
N THR A 31 12.52 -10.76 16.90
CA THR A 31 12.41 -11.51 15.64
C THR A 31 11.45 -10.80 14.69
N LEU A 32 10.32 -10.33 15.20
CA LEU A 32 9.31 -9.61 14.41
C LEU A 32 9.90 -8.32 13.82
N ASP A 33 10.61 -7.53 14.61
CA ASP A 33 11.25 -6.28 14.17
C ASP A 33 12.25 -6.54 13.02
N GLY A 34 13.02 -7.64 13.10
CA GLY A 34 13.96 -8.02 12.03
C GLY A 34 13.25 -8.46 10.74
N ILE A 35 12.17 -9.24 10.85
CA ILE A 35 11.35 -9.65 9.70
C ILE A 35 10.69 -8.42 9.06
N LEU A 36 10.07 -7.56 9.87
CA LEU A 36 9.42 -6.33 9.40
C LEU A 36 10.42 -5.41 8.69
N PHE A 37 11.63 -5.24 9.23
CA PHE A 37 12.66 -4.44 8.58
C PHE A 37 12.97 -4.96 7.17
N PHE A 38 13.13 -6.28 7.01
CA PHE A 38 13.41 -6.89 5.71
C PHE A 38 12.22 -6.73 4.76
N LEU A 39 11.00 -7.05 5.19
CA LEU A 39 9.78 -6.97 4.36
C LEU A 39 9.46 -5.53 3.93
N LEU A 40 9.58 -4.56 4.84
CA LEU A 40 9.38 -3.15 4.54
C LEU A 40 10.45 -2.62 3.58
N SER A 41 11.71 -3.02 3.75
CA SER A 41 12.79 -2.64 2.83
C SER A 41 12.58 -3.24 1.45
N PHE A 42 12.15 -4.51 1.37
CA PHE A 42 11.84 -5.19 0.12
C PHE A 42 10.65 -4.51 -0.60
N SER A 43 9.56 -4.23 0.12
CA SER A 43 8.37 -3.56 -0.42
C SER A 43 8.67 -2.14 -0.89
N ALA A 44 9.40 -1.35 -0.09
CA ALA A 44 9.83 -0.01 -0.50
C ALA A 44 10.70 -0.06 -1.75
N GLY A 45 11.63 -1.02 -1.82
CA GLY A 45 12.47 -1.25 -2.99
C GLY A 45 11.69 -1.69 -4.23
N SER A 46 10.71 -2.59 -4.10
CA SER A 46 9.91 -3.08 -5.22
C SER A 46 8.99 -1.99 -5.78
N ILE A 47 8.31 -1.20 -4.93
CA ILE A 47 7.48 -0.06 -5.37
C ILE A 47 8.34 0.99 -6.06
N LEU A 48 9.52 1.30 -5.51
CA LEU A 48 10.47 2.21 -6.14
C LEU A 48 10.95 1.67 -7.49
N GLY A 49 11.26 0.37 -7.56
CA GLY A 49 11.63 -0.32 -8.79
C GLY A 49 10.55 -0.24 -9.85
N VAL A 50 9.30 -0.57 -9.52
CA VAL A 50 8.14 -0.46 -10.42
C VAL A 50 7.95 0.98 -10.89
N ALA A 51 8.05 1.96 -10.00
CA ALA A 51 7.92 3.36 -10.37
C ALA A 51 8.99 3.81 -11.39
N PHE A 52 10.27 3.49 -11.15
CA PHE A 52 11.38 3.99 -11.95
C PHE A 52 11.74 3.15 -13.17
N LEU A 53 11.59 1.83 -13.09
CA LEU A 53 12.03 0.90 -14.13
C LEU A 53 10.91 0.46 -15.05
N ASP A 54 9.65 0.64 -14.64
CA ASP A 54 8.48 0.19 -15.39
C ASP A 54 7.58 1.39 -15.75
N LEU A 55 6.96 2.02 -14.76
CA LEU A 55 5.94 3.06 -14.98
C LEU A 55 6.47 4.33 -15.65
N LEU A 56 7.62 4.85 -15.21
CA LEU A 56 8.21 6.06 -15.81
C LEU A 56 8.68 5.84 -17.25
N PRO A 57 9.47 4.78 -17.57
CA PRO A 57 9.81 4.46 -18.95
C PRO A 57 8.59 4.26 -19.85
N GLU A 58 7.60 3.46 -19.40
CA GLU A 58 6.38 3.19 -20.16
C GLU A 58 5.60 4.48 -20.46
N ALA A 59 5.52 5.41 -19.49
CA ALA A 59 4.88 6.70 -19.71
C ALA A 59 5.61 7.55 -20.76
N ILE A 60 6.95 7.50 -20.81
CA ILE A 60 7.74 8.21 -21.84
C ILE A 60 7.50 7.59 -23.21
N GLU A 61 7.47 6.26 -23.30
CA GLU A 61 7.23 5.54 -24.57
C GLU A 61 5.82 5.82 -25.11
N LEU A 62 4.81 5.83 -24.23
CA LEU A 62 3.41 5.98 -24.62
C LEU A 62 3.04 7.41 -25.05
N PHE A 63 3.62 8.44 -24.41
CA PHE A 63 3.28 9.85 -24.69
C PHE A 63 4.35 10.62 -25.48
N GLY A 64 5.54 10.04 -25.66
CA GLY A 64 6.66 10.63 -26.38
C GLY A 64 7.35 11.79 -25.65
N MET A 65 8.55 12.14 -26.12
CA MET A 65 9.42 13.15 -25.50
C MET A 65 8.78 14.55 -25.41
N GLU A 66 7.80 14.86 -26.27
CA GLU A 66 7.10 16.14 -26.30
C GLU A 66 6.29 16.43 -25.03
N LYS A 67 5.85 15.39 -24.31
CA LYS A 67 5.01 15.49 -23.11
C LYS A 67 5.76 15.28 -21.80
N ILE A 68 7.09 15.16 -21.84
CA ILE A 68 7.92 14.92 -20.65
C ILE A 68 7.72 15.99 -19.57
N SER A 69 7.58 17.27 -19.95
CA SER A 69 7.37 18.35 -18.98
C SER A 69 6.08 18.16 -18.17
N VAL A 70 5.01 17.69 -18.83
CA VAL A 70 3.72 17.39 -18.21
C VAL A 70 3.83 16.15 -17.32
N MET A 71 4.54 15.12 -17.75
CA MET A 71 4.80 13.92 -16.95
C MET A 71 5.58 14.26 -15.67
N ILE A 72 6.67 15.02 -15.78
CA ILE A 72 7.47 15.48 -14.62
C ILE A 72 6.60 16.30 -13.67
N PHE A 73 5.71 17.15 -14.20
CA PHE A 73 4.75 17.90 -13.39
C PHE A 73 3.86 16.96 -12.57
N TYR A 74 3.27 15.92 -13.18
CA TYR A 74 2.43 14.96 -12.46
C TYR A 74 3.20 14.16 -11.40
N VAL A 75 4.42 13.73 -11.70
CA VAL A 75 5.29 13.03 -10.73
C VAL A 75 5.60 13.95 -9.54
N THR A 76 5.99 15.20 -9.82
CA THR A 76 6.29 16.20 -8.80
C THR A 76 5.05 16.53 -7.98
N PHE A 77 3.90 16.69 -8.63
CA PHE A 77 2.62 16.95 -7.98
C PHE A 77 2.22 15.79 -7.06
N GLY A 78 2.37 14.54 -7.51
CA GLY A 78 2.14 13.35 -6.69
C GLY A 78 3.05 13.33 -5.47
N PHE A 79 4.36 13.53 -5.67
CA PHE A 79 5.34 13.58 -4.58
C PHE A 79 5.03 14.68 -3.57
N LEU A 80 4.75 15.91 -4.03
CA LEU A 80 4.39 17.03 -3.16
C LEU A 80 3.07 16.77 -2.43
N SER A 81 2.08 16.18 -3.09
CA SER A 81 0.80 15.84 -2.48
C SER A 81 1.00 14.84 -1.33
N PHE A 82 1.79 13.78 -1.54
CA PHE A 82 2.11 12.82 -0.47
C PHE A 82 2.98 13.46 0.64
N PHE A 83 3.92 14.34 0.29
CA PHE A 83 4.69 15.10 1.28
C PHE A 83 3.79 15.98 2.17
N PHE A 84 2.83 16.68 1.57
CA PHE A 84 1.87 17.48 2.33
C PHE A 84 0.88 16.62 3.10
N LEU A 85 0.45 15.46 2.57
CA LEU A 85 -0.37 14.49 3.28
C LEU A 85 0.35 14.01 4.55
N GLU A 86 1.62 13.62 4.43
CA GLU A 86 2.46 13.22 5.56
C GLU A 86 2.57 14.36 6.59
N ARG A 87 2.85 15.57 6.13
CA ARG A 87 2.98 16.74 7.01
C ARG A 87 1.65 17.10 7.67
N PHE A 88 0.54 17.02 6.95
CA PHE A 88 -0.80 17.28 7.47
C PHE A 88 -1.15 16.27 8.56
N VAL A 89 -0.89 14.98 8.31
CA VAL A 89 -1.09 13.91 9.29
C VAL A 89 -0.26 14.15 10.56
N TYR A 90 1.00 14.56 10.40
CA TYR A 90 1.87 14.91 11.52
C TYR A 90 1.37 16.16 12.28
N TRP A 91 0.94 17.20 11.55
CA TRP A 91 0.53 18.50 12.09
C TRP A 91 -0.85 18.49 12.74
N PHE A 92 -1.86 17.92 12.08
CA PHE A 92 -3.27 17.93 12.50
C PHE A 92 -3.48 17.28 13.89
N HIS A 93 -2.62 16.33 14.27
CA HIS A 93 -2.68 15.70 15.60
C HIS A 93 -1.43 15.96 16.46
N GLY A 94 -0.55 16.89 16.05
CA GLY A 94 0.57 17.40 16.84
C GLY A 94 0.19 18.61 17.72
N HIS A 95 -0.99 19.22 17.52
CA HIS A 95 -1.42 20.41 18.25
C HIS A 95 -2.25 20.15 19.52
N PHE A 96 -2.60 18.91 19.81
CA PHE A 96 -3.10 18.54 21.14
C PHE A 96 -1.91 18.06 21.97
N HIS A 97 -1.55 18.82 23.01
CA HIS A 97 -0.57 18.54 24.08
C HIS A 97 0.80 19.22 23.93
N GLY A 98 0.84 20.50 24.33
CA GLY A 98 2.01 21.09 24.98
C GLY A 98 2.07 20.68 26.46
N TYR A 99 2.58 19.49 26.75
CA TYR A 99 3.04 19.13 28.10
C TYR A 99 4.18 18.11 27.99
N ASP A 100 5.34 18.51 28.51
CA ASP A 100 6.63 17.80 28.48
C ASP A 100 6.60 16.50 29.30
N ASP A 101 6.31 15.37 28.64
CA ASP A 101 6.56 14.04 29.21
C ASP A 101 7.00 13.08 28.10
N GLU A 102 8.32 12.82 28.04
CA GLU A 102 8.98 12.08 26.94
C GLU A 102 8.45 10.63 26.80
N ASP A 103 8.05 9.98 27.90
CA ASP A 103 7.49 8.62 27.91
C ASP A 103 6.05 8.54 27.38
N VAL A 104 5.31 9.65 27.41
CA VAL A 104 3.94 9.74 26.88
C VAL A 104 3.98 10.02 25.37
N HIS A 105 4.98 10.78 24.90
CA HIS A 105 5.15 11.08 23.49
C HIS A 105 5.43 9.85 22.62
N GLU A 106 6.26 8.91 23.08
CA GLU A 106 6.56 7.68 22.32
C GLU A 106 5.32 6.79 22.15
N LYS A 107 4.49 6.66 23.19
CA LYS A 107 3.25 5.85 23.12
C LYS A 107 2.20 6.48 22.19
N ILE A 108 2.16 7.80 22.06
CA ILE A 108 1.20 8.51 21.19
C ILE A 108 1.68 8.50 19.73
N THR A 109 2.99 8.65 19.45
CA THR A 109 3.54 8.50 18.09
C THR A 109 3.31 7.08 17.55
N VAL A 110 3.58 6.03 18.34
CA VAL A 110 3.33 4.64 17.92
C VAL A 110 1.86 4.39 17.59
N LYS A 111 0.92 4.86 18.43
CA LYS A 111 -0.53 4.74 18.13
C LYS A 111 -0.94 5.44 16.83
N ARG A 112 -0.32 6.58 16.48
CA ARG A 112 -0.61 7.33 15.24
C ARG A 112 -0.20 6.58 13.99
N PHE A 113 0.99 5.99 13.97
CA PHE A 113 1.45 5.16 12.85
C PHE A 113 0.58 3.92 12.65
N VAL A 114 0.02 3.36 13.73
CA VAL A 114 -0.91 2.22 13.63
C VAL A 114 -2.19 2.59 12.88
N TYR A 115 -2.81 3.74 13.16
CA TYR A 115 -4.05 4.13 12.47
C TYR A 115 -3.82 4.47 10.99
N LEU A 116 -2.71 5.14 10.67
CA LEU A 116 -2.37 5.43 9.27
C LEU A 116 -2.11 4.15 8.48
N ASN A 117 -1.38 3.22 9.09
CA ASN A 117 -1.14 1.92 8.49
C ASN A 117 -2.46 1.16 8.28
N LEU A 118 -3.35 1.17 9.28
CA LEU A 118 -4.66 0.52 9.19
C LEU A 118 -5.56 1.13 8.09
N ILE A 119 -5.59 2.46 7.97
CA ILE A 119 -6.35 3.14 6.91
C ILE A 119 -5.74 2.85 5.54
N GLY A 120 -4.41 2.94 5.41
CA GLY A 120 -3.69 2.62 4.18
C GLY A 120 -3.95 1.20 3.73
N ASP A 121 -3.81 0.23 4.64
CA ASP A 121 -4.09 -1.19 4.42
C ASP A 121 -5.56 -1.43 4.02
N SER A 122 -6.50 -0.74 4.67
CA SER A 122 -7.93 -0.84 4.31
C SER A 122 -8.21 -0.35 2.90
N ILE A 123 -7.62 0.78 2.49
CA ILE A 123 -7.78 1.32 1.14
C ILE A 123 -7.12 0.40 0.11
N HIS A 124 -5.93 -0.12 0.40
CA HIS A 124 -5.20 -1.04 -0.47
C HIS A 124 -5.99 -2.32 -0.72
N ASN A 125 -6.41 -2.99 0.36
CA ASN A 125 -7.20 -4.22 0.29
C ASN A 125 -8.55 -4.02 -0.43
N PHE A 126 -9.15 -2.83 -0.30
CA PHE A 126 -10.36 -2.49 -1.04
C PHE A 126 -10.12 -2.37 -2.54
N ILE A 127 -9.06 -1.65 -2.93
CA ILE A 127 -8.68 -1.48 -4.34
C ILE A 127 -8.32 -2.84 -4.96
N ASP A 128 -7.58 -3.68 -4.25
CA ASP A 128 -7.23 -5.04 -4.71
C ASP A 128 -8.48 -5.89 -4.94
N GLY A 129 -9.44 -5.84 -4.03
CA GLY A 129 -10.73 -6.50 -4.21
C GLY A 129 -11.48 -6.00 -5.45
N MET A 130 -11.45 -4.69 -5.73
CA MET A 130 -12.02 -4.13 -6.95
C MET A 130 -11.29 -4.59 -8.21
N ILE A 131 -9.96 -4.65 -8.19
CA ILE A 131 -9.13 -5.10 -9.32
C ILE A 131 -9.42 -6.57 -9.63
N ILE A 132 -9.48 -7.44 -8.61
CA ILE A 132 -9.82 -8.86 -8.77
C ILE A 132 -11.21 -8.99 -9.38
N ALA A 133 -12.21 -8.32 -8.80
CA ALA A 133 -13.59 -8.38 -9.28
C ALA A 133 -13.70 -7.88 -10.73
N GLY A 134 -13.11 -6.72 -11.04
CA GLY A 134 -13.09 -6.16 -12.38
C GLY A 134 -12.40 -7.07 -13.40
N SER A 135 -11.32 -7.75 -13.01
CA SER A 135 -10.57 -8.65 -13.90
C SER A 135 -11.36 -9.91 -14.25
N PHE A 136 -12.11 -10.49 -13.31
CA PHE A 136 -13.02 -11.61 -13.59
C PHE A 136 -14.19 -11.22 -14.49
N LEU A 137 -14.62 -9.95 -14.49
CA LEU A 137 -15.61 -9.45 -15.45
C LEU A 137 -15.06 -9.39 -16.89
N ILE A 138 -13.74 -9.25 -17.05
CA ILE A 138 -13.07 -9.24 -18.36
C ILE A 138 -12.84 -10.68 -18.84
N SER A 139 -12.17 -11.51 -18.04
CA SER A 139 -12.00 -12.94 -18.30
C SER A 139 -11.51 -13.69 -17.07
N THR A 140 -11.79 -15.00 -17.00
CA THR A 140 -11.30 -15.86 -15.92
C THR A 140 -9.77 -15.87 -15.83
N THR A 141 -9.07 -15.85 -16.97
CA THR A 141 -7.59 -15.81 -17.01
C THR A 141 -7.05 -14.53 -16.38
N MET A 142 -7.62 -13.37 -16.71
CA MET A 142 -7.24 -12.09 -16.10
C MET A 142 -7.56 -12.08 -14.60
N GLY A 143 -8.73 -12.59 -14.20
CA GLY A 143 -9.13 -12.70 -12.80
C GLY A 143 -8.17 -13.57 -11.96
N ILE A 144 -7.74 -14.71 -12.50
CA ILE A 144 -6.73 -15.57 -11.83
C ILE A 144 -5.38 -14.84 -11.76
N ALA A 145 -4.94 -14.23 -12.86
CA ALA A 145 -3.68 -13.49 -12.90
C ALA A 145 -3.65 -12.35 -11.87
N SER A 146 -4.71 -11.53 -11.78
CA SER A 146 -4.82 -10.47 -10.78
C SER A 146 -4.89 -11.01 -9.36
N THR A 147 -5.56 -12.15 -9.14
CA THR A 147 -5.63 -12.77 -7.81
C THR A 147 -4.25 -13.21 -7.33
N ILE A 148 -3.46 -13.84 -8.22
CA ILE A 148 -2.08 -14.24 -7.91
C ILE A 148 -1.22 -12.99 -7.66
N ALA A 149 -1.38 -11.95 -8.49
CA ALA A 149 -0.65 -10.69 -8.33
C ALA A 149 -0.97 -9.96 -7.02
N VAL A 150 -2.19 -10.08 -6.48
CA VAL A 150 -2.55 -9.50 -5.16
C VAL A 150 -2.00 -10.33 -4.00
N ILE A 151 -1.82 -11.65 -4.18
CA ILE A 151 -1.27 -12.52 -3.13
C ILE A 151 0.22 -12.23 -2.87
N PHE A 152 0.95 -11.68 -3.84
CA PHE A 152 2.41 -11.51 -3.82
C PHE A 152 2.84 -10.06 -4.03
#